data_AF-A0A529APK9-F1
#
_entry.id   AF-A0A529APK9-F1
#
_cell.length_a   1.000
_cell.length_b   1.000
_cell.length_c   1.000
_cell.angle_alpha   90.00
_cell.angle_beta   90.00
_cell.angle_gamma   90.00
#
_symmetry.space_group_name_H-M   'P 1'
#
loop_
_entity.id
_entity.type
_entity.pdbx_description
1 polymer ?
#
loop_
_entity_poly.entity_id
_entity_poly.type
_entity_poly.pdbx_seq_one_letter_code
_entity_poly.pdbx_strand_id
1 'polypeptide(L)' 'MDLELKGKVALVFGAGGGLGGAIARSLAGEGVPVVVADIDEAAAE' A
#
# COMPACT_ATOMS: atom_id res chain seq x y z
N MET A 1 1.79 13.91 11.91
CA MET A 1 2.12 12.83 12.86
C MET A 1 3.25 12.06 12.22
N ASP A 2 4.38 11.87 12.90
CA ASP A 2 5.46 11.06 12.34
C ASP A 2 5.17 9.58 12.62
N LEU A 3 5.05 8.78 11.56
CA LEU A 3 4.74 7.35 11.64
C LEU A 3 6.02 6.49 11.70
N GLU A 4 7.20 7.11 11.66
CA GLU A 4 8.51 6.42 11.73
C GLU A 4 8.72 5.38 10.61
N LEU A 5 8.04 5.56 9.46
CA LEU A 5 8.09 4.63 8.31
C LEU A 5 9.25 4.91 7.35
N LYS A 6 10.09 5.90 7.64
CA LYS A 6 11.20 6.30 6.77
C LYS A 6 12.18 5.14 6.57
N GLY A 7 12.44 4.81 5.30
CA GLY A 7 13.33 3.70 4.93
C GLY A 7 12.73 2.30 5.08
N LYS A 8 11.42 2.19 5.37
CA LYS A 8 10.68 0.93 5.30
C LYS A 8 10.09 0.73 3.90
N VAL A 9 9.75 -0.52 3.58
CA VAL A 9 8.95 -0.88 2.40
C VAL A 9 7.68 -1.54 2.92
N ALA A 10 6.52 -1.13 2.41
CA ALA A 10 5.23 -1.71 2.78
C ALA A 10 4.78 -2.74 1.75
N LEU A 11 4.40 -3.93 2.22
CA LEU A 11 3.72 -4.95 1.41
C LEU A 11 2.26 -5.04 1.83
N VAL A 12 1.34 -4.79 0.89
CA VAL A 12 -0.10 -4.76 1.17
C VAL A 12 -0.81 -5.81 0.33
N PHE A 13 -1.45 -6.77 1.01
CA PHE A 13 -2.31 -7.79 0.39
C PHE A 13 -3.77 -7.33 0.34
N GLY A 14 -4.52 -7.78 -0.67
CA GLY A 14 -5.90 -7.32 -0.90
C GLY A 14 -5.94 -5.84 -1.29
N ALA A 15 -4.89 -5.36 -1.95
CA ALA A 15 -4.69 -3.94 -2.24
C ALA A 15 -5.54 -3.45 -3.43
N GLY A 16 -6.21 -4.34 -4.15
CA GLY A 16 -6.95 -3.97 -5.36
C GLY A 16 -8.24 -3.20 -5.11
N GLY A 17 -8.70 -3.12 -3.86
CA GLY A 17 -9.89 -2.35 -3.50
C GLY A 17 -10.08 -2.15 -2.00
N GLY A 18 -11.20 -1.50 -1.65
CA GLY A 18 -11.63 -1.31 -0.27
C GLY A 18 -10.56 -0.73 0.66
N LEU A 19 -10.38 -1.36 1.82
CA LEU A 19 -9.42 -0.91 2.83
C LEU A 19 -7.97 -1.16 2.41
N GLY A 20 -7.65 -2.28 1.77
CA GLY A 20 -6.28 -2.58 1.35
C GLY A 20 -5.75 -1.52 0.40
N GLY A 21 -6.53 -1.15 -0.62
CA GLY A 21 -6.17 -0.07 -1.54
C GLY A 21 -6.11 1.30 -0.87
N ALA A 22 -6.99 1.59 0.09
CA ALA A 22 -6.93 2.83 0.85
C ALA A 22 -5.66 2.93 1.72
N ILE A 23 -5.26 1.82 2.36
CA ILE A 23 -4.03 1.73 3.16
C ILE A 23 -2.80 1.90 2.26
N ALA A 24 -2.74 1.21 1.12
CA ALA A 24 -1.64 1.33 0.16
C ALA A 24 -1.45 2.77 -0.31
N ARG A 25 -2.54 3.46 -0.68
CA ARG A 25 -2.50 4.87 -1.09
C ARG A 25 -2.04 5.81 0.04
N SER A 26 -2.53 5.60 1.26
CA SER A 26 -2.09 6.40 2.41
C SER A 26 -0.60 6.21 2.71
N LEU A 27 -0.10 4.98 2.69
CA LEU A 27 1.33 4.68 2.90
C LEU A 27 2.21 5.29 1.80
N ALA A 28 1.77 5.21 0.54
CA ALA A 28 2.45 5.85 -0.58
C ALA A 28 2.47 7.39 -0.44
N GLY A 29 1.39 7.98 0.05
CA GLY A 29 1.29 9.43 0.33
C GLY A 29 2.29 9.91 1.38
N GLU A 30 2.70 9.04 2.31
CA GLU A 30 3.76 9.29 3.29
C GLU A 30 5.18 9.08 2.71
N GLY A 31 5.31 8.78 1.42
CA GLY A 31 6.59 8.58 0.72
C GLY A 31 7.23 7.20 0.97
N VAL A 32 6.45 6.24 1.47
CA VAL A 32 6.89 4.86 1.67
C VAL A 32 6.82 4.12 0.33
N PRO A 33 7.87 3.40 -0.11
CA PRO A 33 7.77 2.45 -1.21
C PRO A 33 6.73 1.37 -0.88
N VAL A 34 5.71 1.22 -1.72
CA VAL A 34 4.63 0.24 -1.52
C VAL A 34 4.67 -0.81 -2.62
N VAL A 35 4.59 -2.07 -2.21
CA VAL A 35 4.32 -3.22 -3.07
C VAL A 35 2.90 -3.70 -2.77
N VAL A 36 2.09 -3.82 -3.81
CA VAL A 36 0.70 -4.25 -3.73
C VAL A 36 0.55 -5.66 -4.27
N ALA A 37 -0.35 -6.43 -3.67
CA ALA A 37 -0.73 -7.75 -4.13
C ALA A 37 -2.23 -7.93 -3.95
N ASP A 38 -2.87 -8.52 -4.96
CA ASP A 38 -4.26 -8.95 -4.91
C ASP A 38 -4.39 -10.30 -5.63
N ILE A 39 -5.50 -11.01 -5.39
CA ILE A 39 -5.80 -12.24 -6.12
C ILE A 39 -6.21 -11.94 -7.57
N ASP A 40 -6.78 -10.76 -7.80
CA ASP A 40 -7.05 -10.21 -9.12
C ASP A 40 -5.94 -9.22 -9.51
N GLU A 41 -5.08 -9.63 -10.43
CA GLU A 41 -3.94 -8.82 -10.90
C GLU A 41 -4.39 -7.46 -11.44
N ALA A 42 -5.50 -7.42 -12.19
CA ALA A 42 -6.01 -6.18 -12.77
C ALA A 42 -6.53 -5.20 -11.70
N ALA A 43 -6.91 -5.70 -10.52
CA ALA A 43 -7.29 -4.85 -9.41
C ALA A 43 -6.06 -4.22 -8.73
N ALA A 44 -4.90 -4.88 -8.77
CA ALA A 44 -3.67 -4.42 -8.13
C ALA A 44 -2.82 -3.46 -8.99
N GLU A 45 -3.14 -3.28 -10.28
CA GLU A 45 -2.48 -2.34 -11.20
C GLU A 45 -2.82 -0.86 -10.97
#